data_AF-A0A4V1TQ42-F1
#
_entry.id   AF-A0A4V1TQ42-F1
#
_cell.length_a   1.000
_cell.length_b   1.000
_cell.length_c   1.000
_cell.angle_alpha   90.00
_cell.angle_beta   90.00
_cell.angle_gamma   90.00
#
_symmetry.space_group_name_H-M   'P 1'
#
loop_
_entity.id
_entity.type
_entity.pdbx_description
1 polymer ?
#
loop_
_entity_poly.entity_id
_entity_poly.type
_entity_poly.pdbx_seq_one_letter_code
_entity_poly.pdbx_strand_id
1 'polypeptide(L)'
;PGVGVKSAAAGKSCGVVEKSGTSMATPAVAGAAALVRQYFQDGFYPGGEADAAAALNPSAALLKATILVGAQDVSGGMRGNFPGRGQGFGRLQLDLALSFRGEGRKLLVVDESVGLPGGRGKSVLVSHSRRGRPQVALVWTDVPGVAGAKKALVNDLDLTVYGPNGTQYRGNMVAHGASVANASQADHVNVEEVVLLPVAAPGSYAIAVRGANVPLGPQTYALAVSYEG
;
A
#
# COMPACT_ATOMS: atom_id res chain seq x y z
N PRO A 1 -4.19 -16.31 3.49
CA PRO A 1 -4.82 -17.65 3.35
C PRO A 1 -6.00 -17.77 4.33
N GLY A 2 -7.11 -18.41 3.95
CA GLY A 2 -8.30 -18.49 4.81
C GLY A 2 -9.07 -19.80 4.71
N VAL A 3 -8.52 -20.83 4.06
CA VAL A 3 -9.13 -22.15 3.91
C VAL A 3 -8.16 -23.20 4.45
N GLY A 4 -8.66 -24.16 5.23
CA GLY A 4 -7.83 -25.23 5.81
C GLY A 4 -6.81 -24.71 6.82
N VAL A 5 -7.11 -23.62 7.53
CA VAL A 5 -6.19 -23.00 8.49
C VAL A 5 -6.24 -23.79 9.78
N LYS A 6 -5.11 -24.40 10.15
CA LYS A 6 -4.92 -25.06 11.44
C LYS A 6 -4.49 -24.03 12.48
N SER A 7 -5.23 -23.91 13.56
CA SER A 7 -4.92 -23.01 14.68
C SER A 7 -5.33 -23.64 16.01
N ALA A 8 -5.04 -22.98 17.13
CA ALA A 8 -5.29 -23.50 18.47
C ALA A 8 -6.77 -23.86 18.69
N ALA A 9 -7.02 -25.02 19.32
CA ALA A 9 -8.34 -25.47 19.69
C ALA A 9 -8.69 -25.04 21.13
N ALA A 10 -9.80 -24.31 21.30
CA ALA A 10 -10.27 -23.90 22.61
C ALA A 10 -10.55 -25.12 23.53
N GLY A 11 -10.10 -25.06 24.78
CA GLY A 11 -10.31 -26.11 25.78
C GLY A 11 -9.48 -27.39 25.56
N LYS A 12 -8.43 -27.36 24.73
CA LYS A 12 -7.52 -28.49 24.51
C LYS A 12 -6.07 -28.07 24.80
N SER A 13 -5.35 -28.85 25.60
CA SER A 13 -3.90 -28.67 25.75
C SER A 13 -3.20 -29.16 24.49
N CYS A 14 -2.42 -28.28 23.84
CA CYS A 14 -1.69 -28.57 22.60
C CYS A 14 -2.54 -29.04 21.41
N GLY A 15 -3.86 -28.79 21.43
CA GLY A 15 -4.77 -29.18 20.36
C GLY A 15 -4.85 -28.13 19.25
N VAL A 16 -4.96 -28.59 18.00
CA VAL A 16 -5.28 -27.73 16.85
C VAL A 16 -6.61 -28.13 16.21
N VAL A 17 -7.31 -27.15 15.66
CA VAL A 17 -8.52 -27.33 14.85
C VAL A 17 -8.32 -26.67 13.50
N GLU A 18 -8.86 -27.30 12.47
CA GLU A 18 -8.87 -26.75 11.12
C GLU A 18 -10.18 -25.99 10.88
N LYS A 19 -10.08 -24.75 10.40
CA LYS A 19 -11.23 -23.89 10.06
C LYS A 19 -10.98 -23.14 8.74
N SER A 20 -12.08 -22.68 8.14
CA SER A 20 -12.08 -21.89 6.92
C SER A 20 -13.02 -20.68 7.05
N GLY A 21 -12.63 -19.54 6.51
CA GLY A 21 -13.41 -18.31 6.49
C GLY A 21 -12.53 -17.07 6.45
N THR A 22 -13.13 -15.91 6.16
CA THR A 22 -12.47 -14.61 6.30
C THR A 22 -12.00 -14.39 7.74
N SER A 23 -12.73 -14.93 8.73
CA SER A 23 -12.33 -14.96 10.14
C SER A 23 -10.98 -15.64 10.41
N MET A 24 -10.50 -16.52 9.51
CA MET A 24 -9.17 -17.12 9.59
C MET A 24 -8.13 -16.33 8.79
N ALA A 25 -8.54 -15.63 7.73
CA ALA A 25 -7.65 -14.77 6.96
C ALA A 25 -7.30 -13.47 7.71
N THR A 26 -8.27 -12.85 8.40
CA THR A 26 -8.08 -11.61 9.17
C THR A 26 -6.97 -11.69 10.22
N PRO A 27 -6.92 -12.70 11.12
CA PRO A 27 -5.85 -12.77 12.11
C PRO A 27 -4.47 -13.02 11.49
N ALA A 28 -4.38 -13.68 10.32
CA ALA A 28 -3.12 -13.82 9.60
C ALA A 28 -2.60 -12.45 9.12
N VAL A 29 -3.47 -11.60 8.59
CA VAL A 29 -3.11 -10.22 8.21
C VAL A 29 -2.82 -9.36 9.45
N ALA A 30 -3.53 -9.55 10.57
CA ALA A 30 -3.26 -8.86 11.82
C ALA A 30 -1.86 -9.19 12.37
N GLY A 31 -1.46 -10.46 12.35
CA GLY A 31 -0.10 -10.88 12.71
C GLY A 31 0.96 -10.29 11.78
N ALA A 32 0.68 -10.25 10.47
CA ALA A 32 1.56 -9.59 9.51
C ALA A 32 1.69 -8.08 9.75
N ALA A 33 0.59 -7.39 10.07
CA ALA A 33 0.62 -5.97 10.42
C ALA A 33 1.42 -5.71 11.71
N ALA A 34 1.37 -6.62 12.69
CA ALA A 34 2.22 -6.56 13.87
C ALA A 34 3.72 -6.66 13.51
N LEU A 35 4.09 -7.55 12.59
CA LEU A 35 5.46 -7.65 12.08
C LEU A 35 5.91 -6.39 11.33
N VAL A 36 5.04 -5.81 10.50
CA VAL A 36 5.33 -4.53 9.80
C VAL A 36 5.53 -3.41 10.83
N ARG A 37 4.70 -3.34 11.87
CA ARG A 37 4.86 -2.36 12.95
C ARG A 37 6.18 -2.56 13.68
N GLN A 38 6.53 -3.80 14.03
CA GLN A 38 7.79 -4.12 14.67
C GLN A 38 8.98 -3.74 13.79
N TYR A 39 8.94 -4.05 12.49
CA TYR A 39 9.99 -3.67 11.54
C TYR A 39 10.31 -2.17 11.60
N PHE A 40 9.28 -1.32 11.70
CA PHE A 40 9.46 0.13 11.86
C PHE A 40 9.94 0.55 13.25
N GLN A 41 9.39 -0.05 14.32
CA GLN A 41 9.75 0.29 15.70
C GLN A 41 11.14 -0.17 16.10
N ASP A 42 11.62 -1.29 15.54
CA ASP A 42 12.97 -1.79 15.72
C ASP A 42 13.97 -1.09 14.77
N GLY A 43 13.49 -0.14 13.95
CA GLY A 43 14.31 0.74 13.13
C GLY A 43 14.96 0.07 11.92
N PHE A 44 14.34 -0.98 11.37
CA PHE A 44 14.85 -1.60 10.14
C PHE A 44 14.75 -0.67 8.93
N TYR A 45 13.79 0.25 8.89
CA TYR A 45 13.76 1.28 7.85
C TYR A 45 14.64 2.48 8.25
N PRO A 46 15.45 3.05 7.34
CA PRO A 46 15.58 2.72 5.91
C PRO A 46 16.70 1.74 5.55
N GLY A 47 17.58 1.38 6.50
CA GLY A 47 18.82 0.64 6.21
C GLY A 47 18.66 -0.86 5.93
N GLY A 48 17.50 -1.43 6.27
CA GLY A 48 17.20 -2.86 6.23
C GLY A 48 17.83 -3.66 7.37
N GLU A 49 18.29 -2.99 8.42
CA GLU A 49 18.87 -3.59 9.64
C GLU A 49 18.43 -2.78 10.86
N ALA A 50 18.26 -3.44 12.01
CA ALA A 50 17.76 -2.78 13.21
C ALA A 50 18.71 -1.66 13.68
N ASP A 51 18.18 -0.45 13.77
CA ASP A 51 18.85 0.73 14.32
C ASP A 51 17.86 1.51 15.18
N ALA A 52 18.09 1.52 16.50
CA ALA A 52 17.22 2.23 17.43
C ALA A 52 17.10 3.74 17.14
N ALA A 53 18.09 4.36 16.50
CA ALA A 53 18.01 5.76 16.10
C ALA A 53 17.09 5.99 14.89
N ALA A 54 16.83 4.95 14.10
CA ALA A 54 15.92 4.95 12.96
C ALA A 54 14.51 4.45 13.31
N ALA A 55 14.26 4.09 14.58
CA ALA A 55 12.96 3.66 15.06
C ALA A 55 11.89 4.71 14.80
N LEU A 56 10.75 4.26 14.26
CA LEU A 56 9.59 5.12 14.00
C LEU A 56 8.31 4.52 14.57
N ASN A 57 7.38 5.39 14.96
CA ASN A 57 6.05 4.98 15.39
C ASN A 57 5.08 5.16 14.21
N PRO A 58 4.80 4.10 13.42
CA PRO A 58 4.08 4.24 12.16
C PRO A 58 2.61 4.54 12.40
N SER A 59 2.02 5.41 11.58
CA SER A 59 0.58 5.60 11.52
C SER A 59 -0.14 4.34 11.00
N ALA A 60 -1.44 4.23 11.29
CA ALA A 60 -2.26 3.16 10.71
C ALA A 60 -2.29 3.21 9.17
N ALA A 61 -2.23 4.43 8.60
CA ALA A 61 -2.13 4.63 7.16
C ALA A 61 -0.81 4.08 6.62
N LEU A 62 0.32 4.30 7.30
CA LEU A 62 1.61 3.76 6.88
C LEU A 62 1.62 2.23 6.93
N LEU A 63 1.12 1.62 8.00
CA LEU A 63 1.01 0.15 8.08
C LEU A 63 0.20 -0.42 6.91
N LYS A 64 -0.95 0.20 6.58
CA LYS A 64 -1.79 -0.22 5.46
C LYS A 64 -1.08 0.00 4.11
N ALA A 65 -0.44 1.16 3.88
CA ALA A 65 0.29 1.44 2.65
C ALA A 65 1.44 0.44 2.41
N THR A 66 2.22 0.12 3.45
CA THR A 66 3.30 -0.87 3.38
C THR A 66 2.78 -2.27 3.04
N ILE A 67 1.66 -2.69 3.64
CA ILE A 67 1.00 -3.96 3.31
C ILE A 67 0.57 -4.01 1.83
N LEU A 68 0.02 -2.91 1.31
CA LEU A 68 -0.50 -2.85 -0.05
C LEU A 68 0.60 -2.97 -1.12
N VAL A 69 1.79 -2.38 -0.92
CA VAL A 69 2.88 -2.47 -1.91
C VAL A 69 3.56 -3.85 -1.99
N GLY A 70 3.26 -4.75 -1.06
CA GLY A 70 3.66 -6.16 -1.12
C GLY A 70 2.57 -7.09 -1.65
N ALA A 71 1.39 -6.58 -1.97
CA ALA A 71 0.25 -7.41 -2.34
C ALA A 71 0.35 -7.86 -3.81
N GLN A 72 -0.06 -9.11 -4.05
CA GLN A 72 0.09 -9.79 -5.35
C GLN A 72 -1.27 -10.25 -5.90
N ASP A 73 -1.42 -10.22 -7.22
CA ASP A 73 -2.59 -10.78 -7.91
C ASP A 73 -2.81 -12.25 -7.50
N VAL A 74 -4.04 -12.56 -7.12
CA VAL A 74 -4.45 -13.90 -6.71
C VAL A 74 -4.56 -14.77 -7.97
N SER A 75 -3.90 -15.93 -7.95
CA SER A 75 -4.00 -16.89 -9.04
C SER A 75 -5.40 -17.55 -9.13
N GLY A 76 -5.65 -18.28 -10.22
CA GLY A 76 -6.92 -18.99 -10.43
C GLY A 76 -8.01 -18.10 -11.02
N GLY A 77 -9.28 -18.36 -10.66
CA GLY A 77 -10.45 -17.72 -11.28
C GLY A 77 -10.59 -16.21 -11.06
N MET A 78 -9.73 -15.61 -10.22
CA MET A 78 -9.69 -14.16 -9.97
C MET A 78 -8.50 -13.47 -10.66
N ARG A 79 -7.59 -14.24 -11.28
CA ARG A 79 -6.37 -13.72 -11.90
C ARG A 79 -6.67 -12.68 -12.97
N GLY A 80 -5.89 -11.61 -13.01
CA GLY A 80 -6.00 -10.54 -14.00
C GLY A 80 -7.04 -9.46 -13.66
N ASN A 81 -7.87 -9.67 -12.63
CA ASN A 81 -8.79 -8.68 -12.08
C ASN A 81 -8.19 -8.04 -10.81
N PHE A 82 -6.98 -7.53 -10.93
CA PHE A 82 -6.17 -6.98 -9.83
C PHE A 82 -5.83 -5.51 -10.12
N PRO A 83 -6.12 -4.57 -9.20
CA PRO A 83 -7.06 -4.72 -8.09
C PRO A 83 -8.48 -5.05 -8.57
N GLY A 84 -9.31 -5.62 -7.69
CA GLY A 84 -10.70 -5.94 -8.05
C GLY A 84 -11.55 -6.43 -6.89
N ARG A 85 -12.88 -6.34 -7.01
CA ARG A 85 -13.84 -6.62 -5.91
C ARG A 85 -13.69 -8.01 -5.27
N GLY A 86 -13.25 -9.01 -6.01
CA GLY A 86 -13.08 -10.38 -5.49
C GLY A 86 -11.81 -10.60 -4.66
N GLN A 87 -10.78 -9.77 -4.84
CA GLN A 87 -9.47 -9.95 -4.22
C GLN A 87 -8.92 -8.68 -3.55
N GLY A 88 -9.62 -7.56 -3.64
CA GLY A 88 -9.11 -6.24 -3.24
C GLY A 88 -7.85 -5.88 -4.01
N PHE A 89 -6.84 -5.42 -3.29
CA PHE A 89 -5.47 -5.23 -3.78
C PHE A 89 -4.64 -6.51 -3.69
N GLY A 90 -5.28 -7.68 -3.64
CA GLY A 90 -4.68 -9.01 -3.73
C GLY A 90 -4.13 -9.59 -2.43
N ARG A 91 -3.28 -10.61 -2.57
CA ARG A 91 -2.73 -11.41 -1.46
C ARG A 91 -1.44 -10.79 -0.96
N LEU A 92 -1.40 -10.48 0.33
CA LEU A 92 -0.20 -10.00 1.02
C LEU A 92 0.99 -10.96 0.87
N GLN A 93 2.15 -10.40 0.51
CA GLN A 93 3.48 -11.00 0.61
C GLN A 93 4.42 -10.02 1.32
N LEU A 94 4.83 -10.34 2.55
CA LEU A 94 5.64 -9.42 3.37
C LEU A 94 7.07 -9.23 2.85
N ASP A 95 7.65 -10.24 2.22
CA ASP A 95 8.97 -10.21 1.56
C ASP A 95 9.03 -9.23 0.38
N LEU A 96 7.88 -8.87 -0.19
CA LEU A 96 7.79 -7.84 -1.23
C LEU A 96 7.48 -6.45 -0.67
N ALA A 97 7.02 -6.37 0.58
CA ALA A 97 6.67 -5.13 1.27
C ALA A 97 7.85 -4.52 2.06
N LEU A 98 8.63 -5.37 2.73
CA LEU A 98 9.72 -4.97 3.61
C LEU A 98 11.07 -5.06 2.88
N SER A 99 12.04 -4.25 3.28
CA SER A 99 13.38 -4.25 2.68
C SER A 99 14.40 -4.57 3.75
N PHE A 100 15.23 -5.59 3.53
CA PHE A 100 16.33 -5.93 4.42
C PHE A 100 17.69 -5.67 3.77
N ARG A 101 18.72 -5.53 4.60
CA ARG A 101 20.08 -5.26 4.16
C ARG A 101 20.56 -6.36 3.22
N GLY A 102 21.10 -5.97 2.06
CA GLY A 102 21.57 -6.90 1.03
C GLY A 102 20.50 -7.36 0.04
N GLU A 103 19.23 -7.03 0.26
CA GLU A 103 18.16 -7.35 -0.70
C GLU A 103 18.13 -6.36 -1.88
N GLY A 104 17.74 -6.88 -3.05
CA GLY A 104 17.57 -6.10 -4.27
C GLY A 104 16.33 -5.19 -4.20
N ARG A 105 15.26 -5.63 -3.54
CA ARG A 105 14.04 -4.84 -3.38
C ARG A 105 14.19 -3.83 -2.25
N LYS A 106 13.75 -2.60 -2.52
CA LYS A 106 13.83 -1.43 -1.64
C LYS A 106 12.45 -0.92 -1.30
N LEU A 107 12.36 -0.32 -0.12
CA LEU A 107 11.17 0.33 0.40
C LEU A 107 11.50 1.81 0.61
N LEU A 108 10.62 2.69 0.13
CA LEU A 108 10.59 4.10 0.52
C LEU A 108 9.23 4.38 1.14
N VAL A 109 9.21 5.10 2.26
CA VAL A 109 7.97 5.50 2.92
C VAL A 109 7.94 6.99 3.26
N VAL A 110 6.74 7.54 3.27
CA VAL A 110 6.41 8.87 3.82
C VAL A 110 5.24 8.70 4.77
N ASP A 111 5.37 9.16 6.00
CA ASP A 111 4.27 9.24 6.98
C ASP A 111 3.99 10.71 7.27
N GLU A 112 3.16 11.35 6.44
CA GLU A 112 2.95 12.78 6.43
C GLU A 112 1.97 13.20 7.55
N SER A 113 2.51 13.81 8.60
CA SER A 113 1.76 14.19 9.81
C SER A 113 1.20 15.61 9.81
N VAL A 114 1.68 16.52 8.95
CA VAL A 114 1.12 17.89 8.83
C VAL A 114 -0.12 17.88 7.93
N GLY A 115 -0.11 17.02 6.91
CA GLY A 115 -1.21 16.83 5.97
C GLY A 115 -1.26 17.82 4.81
N LEU A 116 -2.19 17.59 3.89
CA LEU A 116 -2.41 18.40 2.69
C LEU A 116 -3.75 19.13 2.76
N PRO A 117 -3.79 20.45 2.53
CA PRO A 117 -5.02 21.17 2.24
C PRO A 117 -5.44 20.97 0.78
N GLY A 118 -6.69 21.30 0.47
CA GLY A 118 -7.23 21.24 -0.89
C GLY A 118 -6.45 22.10 -1.87
N GLY A 119 -6.27 21.61 -3.10
CA GLY A 119 -5.53 22.25 -4.18
C GLY A 119 -4.01 22.24 -4.04
N ARG A 120 -3.45 21.69 -2.95
CA ARG A 120 -2.00 21.59 -2.74
C ARG A 120 -1.52 20.16 -2.92
N GLY A 121 -0.23 20.01 -3.20
CA GLY A 121 0.39 18.71 -3.35
C GLY A 121 1.85 18.70 -2.92
N LYS A 122 2.36 17.49 -2.72
CA LYS A 122 3.76 17.17 -2.40
C LYS A 122 4.22 16.08 -3.36
N SER A 123 5.51 16.10 -3.68
CA SER A 123 6.12 15.09 -4.53
C SER A 123 7.38 14.54 -3.89
N VAL A 124 7.61 13.24 -4.04
CA VAL A 124 8.87 12.58 -3.71
C VAL A 124 9.45 11.97 -4.98
N LEU A 125 10.78 12.00 -5.10
CA LEU A 125 11.50 11.36 -6.20
C LEU A 125 11.98 9.98 -5.76
N VAL A 126 11.71 8.98 -6.58
CA VAL A 126 12.22 7.62 -6.42
C VAL A 126 13.05 7.28 -7.64
N SER A 127 14.34 7.03 -7.41
CA SER A 127 15.26 6.58 -8.45
C SER A 127 15.52 5.10 -8.26
N HIS A 128 15.38 4.33 -9.34
CA HIS A 128 15.63 2.90 -9.32
C HIS A 128 16.59 2.51 -10.45
N SER A 129 17.56 1.63 -10.16
CA SER A 129 18.68 1.36 -11.08
C SER A 129 18.42 0.19 -12.03
N ARG A 130 17.38 -0.60 -11.78
CA ARG A 130 17.08 -1.84 -12.52
C ARG A 130 15.66 -1.85 -13.05
N ARG A 131 15.44 -2.59 -14.13
CA ARG A 131 14.07 -2.88 -14.60
C ARG A 131 13.34 -3.69 -13.53
N GLY A 132 12.12 -3.30 -13.21
CA GLY A 132 11.34 -3.95 -12.17
C GLY A 132 9.86 -3.61 -12.31
N ARG A 133 9.07 -4.07 -11.35
CA ARG A 133 7.64 -3.74 -11.23
C ARG A 133 7.43 -3.02 -9.90
N PRO A 134 7.71 -1.71 -9.83
CA PRO A 134 7.45 -0.96 -8.62
C PRO A 134 5.96 -0.91 -8.31
N GLN A 135 5.63 -0.90 -7.02
CA GLN A 135 4.29 -0.65 -6.54
C GLN A 135 4.31 0.57 -5.63
N VAL A 136 3.35 1.47 -5.82
CA VAL A 136 3.17 2.68 -5.03
C VAL A 136 1.79 2.63 -4.41
N ALA A 137 1.68 2.85 -3.11
CA ALA A 137 0.41 2.94 -2.40
C ALA A 137 0.34 4.25 -1.62
N LEU A 138 -0.69 5.05 -1.89
CA LEU A 138 -1.13 6.17 -1.09
C LEU A 138 -2.30 5.70 -0.22
N VAL A 139 -2.26 6.00 1.08
CA VAL A 139 -3.36 5.68 2.01
C VAL A 139 -3.55 6.83 2.98
N TRP A 140 -4.81 7.12 3.33
CA TRP A 140 -5.12 8.05 4.42
C TRP A 140 -6.23 7.52 5.32
N THR A 141 -6.25 8.01 6.55
CA THR A 141 -7.39 7.83 7.44
C THR A 141 -8.29 9.04 7.24
N ASP A 142 -9.33 8.87 6.43
CA ASP A 142 -10.30 9.93 6.15
C ASP A 142 -11.15 10.24 7.39
N VAL A 143 -11.72 11.44 7.42
CA VAL A 143 -12.72 11.80 8.42
C VAL A 143 -13.99 10.96 8.20
N PRO A 144 -14.77 10.66 9.26
CA PRO A 144 -15.96 9.85 9.11
C PRO A 144 -16.97 10.45 8.12
N GLY A 145 -17.35 9.67 7.11
CA GLY A 145 -18.43 10.02 6.20
C GLY A 145 -19.80 10.06 6.89
N VAL A 146 -20.76 10.74 6.27
CA VAL A 146 -22.13 10.82 6.77
C VAL A 146 -22.89 9.53 6.43
N ALA A 147 -23.55 8.94 7.42
CA ALA A 147 -24.39 7.75 7.23
C ALA A 147 -25.48 8.01 6.17
N GLY A 148 -25.61 7.11 5.19
CA GLY A 148 -26.56 7.23 4.08
C GLY A 148 -26.11 8.12 2.92
N ALA A 149 -24.92 8.73 2.97
CA ALA A 149 -24.36 9.45 1.83
C ALA A 149 -24.05 8.50 0.66
N LYS A 150 -24.23 8.97 -0.58
CA LYS A 150 -23.90 8.20 -1.80
C LYS A 150 -22.39 7.92 -1.95
N LYS A 151 -21.57 8.84 -1.43
CA LYS A 151 -20.11 8.75 -1.37
C LYS A 151 -19.71 8.95 0.10
N ALA A 152 -19.01 7.96 0.66
CA ALA A 152 -18.53 8.03 2.04
C ALA A 152 -17.24 8.84 2.17
N LEU A 153 -16.44 8.90 1.11
CA LEU A 153 -15.19 9.66 1.04
C LEU A 153 -15.46 11.17 1.18
N VAL A 154 -14.80 11.80 2.14
CA VAL A 154 -14.91 13.23 2.47
C VAL A 154 -13.70 13.99 1.95
N ASN A 155 -12.49 13.61 2.37
CA ASN A 155 -11.26 14.20 1.87
C ASN A 155 -10.69 13.35 0.73
N ASP A 156 -10.52 14.00 -0.43
CA ASP A 156 -10.13 13.39 -1.70
C ASP A 156 -8.67 13.73 -1.99
N LEU A 157 -7.80 12.71 -1.97
CA LEU A 157 -6.38 12.82 -2.31
C LEU A 157 -6.10 12.02 -3.59
N ASP A 158 -5.44 12.62 -4.57
CA ASP A 158 -5.03 11.95 -5.80
C ASP A 158 -3.56 11.50 -5.71
N LEU A 159 -3.28 10.25 -6.10
CA LEU A 159 -1.95 9.73 -6.40
C LEU A 159 -1.64 9.84 -7.90
N THR A 160 -0.46 10.35 -8.22
CA THR A 160 0.06 10.33 -9.58
C THR A 160 1.54 10.03 -9.60
N VAL A 161 1.94 9.04 -10.41
CA VAL A 161 3.34 8.70 -10.68
C VAL A 161 3.71 9.16 -12.09
N TYR A 162 4.77 9.96 -12.20
CA TYR A 162 5.35 10.38 -13.47
C TYR A 162 6.64 9.60 -13.73
N GLY A 163 6.68 8.90 -14.85
CA GLY A 163 7.88 8.22 -15.32
C GLY A 163 8.92 9.18 -15.93
N PRO A 164 10.15 8.70 -16.18
CA PRO A 164 11.26 9.53 -16.68
C PRO A 164 11.00 10.11 -18.08
N ASN A 165 10.07 9.53 -18.84
CA ASN A 165 9.64 10.00 -20.15
C ASN A 165 8.38 10.89 -20.10
N GLY A 166 7.93 11.30 -18.91
CA GLY A 166 6.71 12.08 -18.70
C GLY A 166 5.41 11.27 -18.71
N THR A 167 5.45 9.94 -18.89
CA THR A 167 4.25 9.09 -18.81
C THR A 167 3.63 9.19 -17.43
N GLN A 168 2.32 9.43 -17.38
CA GLN A 168 1.55 9.53 -16.14
C GLN A 168 0.87 8.20 -15.81
N TYR A 169 0.89 7.81 -14.53
CA TYR A 169 0.09 6.71 -14.00
C TYR A 169 -0.68 7.21 -12.78
N ARG A 170 -2.01 7.11 -12.81
CA ARG A 170 -2.89 7.57 -11.73
C ARG A 170 -3.31 6.42 -10.82
N GLY A 171 -3.59 6.73 -9.56
CA GLY A 171 -4.07 5.75 -8.60
C GLY A 171 -5.30 5.00 -9.10
N ASN A 172 -5.29 3.68 -8.90
CA ASN A 172 -6.37 2.75 -9.22
C ASN A 172 -6.79 2.70 -10.70
N MET A 173 -6.09 3.38 -11.60
CA MET A 173 -6.27 3.27 -13.06
C MET A 173 -5.49 2.06 -13.57
N VAL A 174 -6.04 0.87 -13.37
CA VAL A 174 -5.38 -0.42 -13.63
C VAL A 174 -6.18 -1.26 -14.62
N ALA A 175 -5.49 -1.92 -15.54
CA ALA A 175 -6.05 -2.93 -16.43
C ALA A 175 -5.12 -4.14 -16.51
N HIS A 176 -5.68 -5.34 -16.45
CA HIS A 176 -4.93 -6.60 -16.53
C HIS A 176 -3.74 -6.69 -15.54
N GLY A 177 -3.91 -6.17 -14.32
CA GLY A 177 -2.87 -6.23 -13.29
C GLY A 177 -1.75 -5.20 -13.40
N ALA A 178 -1.86 -4.19 -14.27
CA ALA A 178 -0.88 -3.11 -14.40
C ALA A 178 -1.55 -1.74 -14.62
N SER A 179 -0.92 -0.68 -14.12
CA SER A 179 -1.42 0.69 -14.30
C SER A 179 -1.44 1.09 -15.77
N VAL A 180 -2.54 1.73 -16.17
CA VAL A 180 -2.77 2.25 -17.51
C VAL A 180 -2.01 3.57 -17.66
N ALA A 181 -1.15 3.63 -18.67
CA ALA A 181 -0.42 4.85 -19.01
C ALA A 181 -1.37 5.95 -19.48
N ASN A 182 -1.16 7.17 -18.98
CA ASN A 182 -1.87 8.39 -19.34
C ASN A 182 -3.40 8.29 -19.24
N ALA A 183 -3.90 7.57 -18.23
CA ALA A 183 -5.32 7.51 -17.95
C ALA A 183 -5.89 8.91 -17.67
N SER A 184 -7.04 9.23 -18.27
CA SER A 184 -7.69 10.54 -18.11
C SER A 184 -8.49 10.69 -16.82
N GLN A 185 -8.87 9.56 -16.20
CA GLN A 185 -9.68 9.51 -14.99
C GLN A 185 -8.81 9.46 -13.73
N ALA A 186 -9.36 9.88 -12.60
CA ALA A 186 -8.79 9.71 -11.26
C ALA A 186 -9.81 8.98 -10.38
N ASP A 187 -9.34 8.37 -9.29
CA ASP A 187 -10.20 7.77 -8.30
C ASP A 187 -10.71 8.87 -7.35
N HIS A 188 -12.01 8.84 -7.06
CA HIS A 188 -12.65 9.80 -6.17
C HIS A 188 -13.61 9.08 -5.22
N VAL A 189 -13.34 7.83 -4.86
CA VAL A 189 -14.22 7.04 -3.98
C VAL A 189 -13.47 6.21 -2.94
N ASN A 190 -12.16 6.00 -3.10
CA ASN A 190 -11.35 5.20 -2.18
C ASN A 190 -10.40 6.06 -1.33
N VAL A 191 -10.04 5.59 -0.14
CA VAL A 191 -9.01 6.19 0.74
C VAL A 191 -7.64 5.54 0.56
N GLU A 192 -7.53 4.70 -0.46
CA GLU A 192 -6.31 4.05 -0.87
C GLU A 192 -6.22 4.07 -2.39
N GLU A 193 -5.09 4.57 -2.88
CA GLU A 193 -4.78 4.65 -4.30
C GLU A 193 -3.48 3.91 -4.57
N VAL A 194 -3.51 2.98 -5.51
CA VAL A 194 -2.34 2.18 -5.88
C VAL A 194 -1.96 2.39 -7.34
N VAL A 195 -0.67 2.54 -7.58
CA VAL A 195 -0.07 2.47 -8.91
C VAL A 195 0.80 1.22 -8.98
N LEU A 196 0.49 0.35 -9.94
CA LEU A 196 1.19 -0.88 -10.24
C LEU A 196 1.98 -0.66 -11.53
N LEU A 197 3.19 -0.13 -11.40
CA LEU A 197 3.99 0.12 -12.59
C LEU A 197 4.24 -1.22 -13.32
N PRO A 198 4.15 -1.24 -14.66
CA PRO A 198 4.53 -2.39 -15.46
C PRO A 198 6.06 -2.60 -15.34
N VAL A 199 6.70 -3.23 -16.32
CA VAL A 199 8.17 -3.30 -16.33
C VAL A 199 8.75 -1.89 -16.52
N ALA A 200 8.98 -1.20 -15.41
CA ALA A 200 9.48 0.16 -15.32
C ALA A 200 10.94 0.20 -15.78
N ALA A 201 11.28 1.17 -16.64
CA ALA A 201 12.66 1.41 -17.03
C ALA A 201 13.42 2.12 -15.89
N PRO A 202 14.73 1.87 -15.72
CA PRO A 202 15.56 2.61 -14.78
C PRO A 202 15.42 4.11 -14.99
N GLY A 203 15.45 4.87 -13.90
CA GLY A 203 15.32 6.33 -13.94
C GLY A 203 14.65 6.88 -12.69
N SER A 204 14.43 8.19 -12.71
CA SER A 204 13.73 8.91 -11.65
C SER A 204 12.24 8.97 -11.95
N TYR A 205 11.44 8.57 -10.98
CA TYR A 205 9.98 8.66 -11.01
C TYR A 205 9.55 9.69 -9.96
N ALA A 206 8.71 10.63 -10.37
CA ALA A 206 8.11 11.59 -9.45
C ALA A 206 6.76 11.06 -8.97
N ILE A 207 6.63 10.86 -7.66
CA ILE A 207 5.40 10.40 -7.03
C ILE A 207 4.76 11.60 -6.37
N ALA A 208 3.67 12.08 -6.96
CA ALA A 208 2.93 13.24 -6.53
C ALA A 208 1.65 12.82 -5.80
N VAL A 209 1.41 13.45 -4.65
CA VAL A 209 0.16 13.37 -3.89
C VAL A 209 -0.47 14.74 -3.88
N ARG A 210 -1.75 14.85 -4.26
CA ARG A 210 -2.49 16.12 -4.30
C ARG A 210 -3.76 16.02 -3.48
N GLY A 211 -4.05 17.01 -2.63
CA GLY A 211 -5.38 17.19 -2.07
C GLY A 211 -6.34 17.68 -3.15
N ALA A 212 -6.99 16.77 -3.85
CA ALA A 212 -7.94 17.09 -4.92
C ALA A 212 -9.10 17.96 -4.40
N ASN A 213 -9.67 17.53 -3.28
CA ASN A 213 -10.70 18.25 -2.55
C ASN A 213 -10.65 17.85 -1.08
N VAL A 214 -10.23 18.75 -0.20
CA VAL A 214 -10.06 18.47 1.24
C VAL A 214 -10.92 19.46 2.03
N PRO A 215 -12.24 19.26 2.09
CA PRO A 215 -13.15 20.18 2.76
C PRO A 215 -12.95 20.21 4.28
N LEU A 216 -12.44 19.12 4.87
CA LEU A 216 -12.14 19.00 6.30
C LEU A 216 -10.65 18.66 6.49
N GLY A 217 -9.79 19.64 6.24
CA GLY A 217 -8.34 19.46 6.22
C GLY A 217 -7.56 20.22 7.30
N PRO A 218 -6.21 20.14 7.26
CA PRO A 218 -5.42 19.35 6.29
C PRO A 218 -5.54 17.84 6.52
N GLN A 219 -5.49 17.05 5.44
CA GLN A 219 -5.57 15.58 5.50
C GLN A 219 -4.16 14.97 5.53
N THR A 220 -3.84 14.26 6.61
CA THR A 220 -2.61 13.45 6.72
C THR A 220 -2.69 12.21 5.83
N TYR A 221 -1.54 11.70 5.41
CA TYR A 221 -1.48 10.51 4.55
C TYR A 221 -0.18 9.75 4.76
N ALA A 222 -0.16 8.50 4.30
CA ALA A 222 1.07 7.75 4.15
C ALA A 222 1.26 7.31 2.70
N LEU A 223 2.52 7.26 2.29
CA LEU A 223 2.97 6.74 1.01
C LEU A 223 3.94 5.60 1.26
N ALA A 224 3.79 4.49 0.55
CA ALA A 224 4.78 3.43 0.48
C ALA A 224 5.12 3.14 -0.98
N VAL A 225 6.39 2.82 -1.22
CA VAL A 225 6.92 2.47 -2.55
C VAL A 225 7.83 1.27 -2.43
N SER A 226 7.46 0.15 -3.06
CA SER A 226 8.31 -1.03 -3.20
C SER A 226 8.90 -1.04 -4.61
N TYR A 227 10.22 -1.10 -4.75
CA TYR A 227 10.91 -0.98 -6.04
C TYR A 227 12.23 -1.76 -6.05
N GLU A 228 12.85 -1.95 -7.22
CA GLU A 228 14.17 -2.60 -7.31
C GLU A 228 15.28 -1.55 -7.13
N GLY A 229 16.16 -1.74 -6.16
CA GLY A 229 17.34 -0.91 -5.91
C GLY A 229 18.32 -0.87 -7.07
#